data_AF-A0A8J8IW44-F1
#
_entry.id   AF-A0A8J8IW44-F1
#
_cell.length_a   1.000
_cell.length_b   1.000
_cell.length_c   1.000
_cell.angle_alpha   90.00
_cell.angle_beta   90.00
_cell.angle_gamma   90.00
#
_symmetry.space_group_name_H-M   'P 1'
#
loop_
_entity.id
_entity.type
_entity.pdbx_description
1 polymer ?
#
loop_
_entity_poly.entity_id
_entity_poly.type
_entity_poly.pdbx_seq_one_letter_code
_entity_poly.pdbx_strand_id
1 'polypeptide(L)'
;MKKMLAGIILIILLGTLTSMCISNNTASTIQSSTTATQPSESTPTGTTSTHEQEIDITKLHFYMFGAAGCPHCGRMKKLLPEIFGKDKFTYYELQGNEHNTQLFSELYDTLGITGVPVIGIFYDGHLVAVIEGEIPDPAKNVPLIVNTALKENGVLFIADRTYLIPSNQTEIIKKLETIFMNGEPSEG
;
A
#
# COMPACT_ATOMS: atom_id res chain seq x y z
N MET A 1 -25.15 -37.44 39.71
CA MET A 1 -26.61 -37.66 39.62
C MET A 1 -27.15 -36.86 38.43
N LYS A 2 -27.96 -37.51 37.56
CA LYS A 2 -28.90 -36.98 36.52
C LYS A 2 -28.27 -36.14 35.37
N LYS A 3 -28.14 -36.72 34.15
CA LYS A 3 -29.12 -36.83 33.02
C LYS A 3 -29.44 -35.45 32.41
N MET A 4 -28.91 -35.12 31.22
CA MET A 4 -29.44 -35.36 29.86
C MET A 4 -30.67 -34.51 29.45
N LEU A 5 -30.57 -33.92 28.24
CA LEU A 5 -31.55 -33.61 27.17
C LEU A 5 -31.29 -32.18 26.62
N ALA A 6 -30.94 -31.96 25.34
CA ALA A 6 -31.63 -32.24 24.07
C ALA A 6 -32.83 -31.30 23.78
N GLY A 7 -32.81 -30.62 22.62
CA GLY A 7 -33.90 -29.83 22.04
C GLY A 7 -33.37 -28.76 21.05
N ILE A 8 -33.15 -29.08 19.76
CA ILE A 8 -34.08 -29.05 18.60
C ILE A 8 -34.41 -27.62 18.09
N ILE A 9 -33.75 -27.28 16.97
CA ILE A 9 -34.24 -26.72 15.69
C ILE A 9 -35.52 -25.84 15.70
N LEU A 10 -35.39 -24.61 15.17
CA LEU A 10 -36.41 -24.03 14.28
C LEU A 10 -35.78 -23.10 13.21
N ILE A 11 -36.07 -23.44 11.95
CA ILE A 11 -35.71 -22.73 10.72
C ILE A 11 -36.83 -21.73 10.37
N ILE A 12 -36.47 -20.47 10.08
CA ILE A 12 -37.27 -19.45 9.37
C ILE A 12 -36.23 -18.61 8.60
N LEU A 13 -35.93 -18.72 7.30
CA LEU A 13 -36.69 -18.69 6.04
C LEU A 13 -37.32 -17.32 5.71
N LEU A 14 -36.87 -16.79 4.55
CA LEU A 14 -37.38 -15.68 3.72
C LEU A 14 -36.82 -14.26 3.91
N GLY A 15 -36.23 -13.77 2.82
CA GLY A 15 -35.89 -12.36 2.60
C GLY A 15 -35.05 -12.10 1.34
N THR A 16 -35.41 -12.67 0.19
CA THR A 16 -34.82 -12.28 -1.10
C THR A 16 -35.45 -10.97 -1.57
N LEU A 17 -34.67 -9.89 -1.57
CA LEU A 17 -35.02 -8.65 -2.29
C LEU A 17 -34.13 -8.51 -3.52
N THR A 18 -34.81 -8.59 -4.65
CA THR A 18 -34.35 -8.28 -5.99
C THR A 18 -34.06 -6.80 -6.15
N SER A 19 -32.95 -6.44 -6.79
CA SER A 19 -32.94 -5.25 -7.65
C SER A 19 -32.06 -5.50 -8.86
N MET A 20 -32.74 -5.85 -9.96
CA MET A 20 -32.25 -5.78 -11.32
C MET A 20 -32.04 -4.30 -11.69
N CYS A 21 -30.89 -3.98 -12.28
CA CYS A 21 -30.76 -2.82 -13.17
C CYS A 21 -30.16 -3.35 -14.48
N ILE A 22 -30.99 -3.42 -15.52
CA ILE A 22 -30.61 -3.74 -16.90
C ILE A 22 -30.68 -2.45 -17.73
N SER A 23 -29.57 -2.17 -18.41
CA SER A 23 -29.36 -1.53 -19.73
C SER A 23 -30.06 -0.20 -20.09
N ASN A 24 -29.32 0.75 -20.69
CA ASN A 24 -29.21 0.75 -22.15
C ASN A 24 -28.07 1.63 -22.72
N ASN A 25 -27.65 1.21 -23.90
CA ASN A 25 -26.56 1.65 -24.78
C ASN A 25 -26.60 3.11 -25.24
N THR A 26 -25.43 3.67 -25.53
CA THR A 26 -25.23 4.43 -26.77
C THR A 26 -23.85 4.09 -27.33
N ALA A 27 -23.87 3.48 -28.52
CA ALA A 27 -22.69 3.06 -29.25
C ALA A 27 -22.14 4.20 -30.12
N SER A 28 -20.82 4.21 -30.22
CA SER A 28 -19.99 4.52 -31.38
C SER A 28 -20.18 5.82 -32.15
N THR A 29 -19.10 6.61 -32.24
CA THR A 29 -18.61 7.10 -33.55
C THR A 29 -17.08 7.19 -33.50
N ILE A 30 -16.43 6.32 -34.27
CA ILE A 30 -15.04 6.49 -34.73
C ILE A 30 -15.11 7.41 -35.96
N GLN A 31 -14.28 8.45 -36.01
CA GLN A 31 -13.99 9.14 -37.26
C GLN A 31 -12.50 9.49 -37.32
N SER A 32 -11.81 8.80 -38.23
CA SER A 32 -10.45 9.13 -38.68
C SER A 32 -10.53 10.23 -39.74
N SER A 33 -9.61 11.20 -39.68
CA SER A 33 -9.28 12.05 -40.82
C SER A 33 -7.81 12.50 -40.79
N THR A 34 -7.28 12.62 -41.99
CA THR A 34 -5.89 12.71 -42.48
C THR A 34 -5.13 14.03 -42.25
N THR A 35 -3.80 13.88 -42.06
CA THR A 35 -2.63 14.60 -42.63
C THR A 35 -2.67 16.11 -42.95
N ALA A 36 -1.76 16.90 -42.37
CA ALA A 36 -0.79 17.80 -43.07
C ALA A 36 0.06 18.66 -42.07
N THR A 37 1.24 19.07 -42.54
CA THR A 37 2.44 19.54 -41.81
C THR A 37 2.59 21.09 -41.72
N GLN A 38 3.25 21.55 -40.63
CA GLN A 38 4.19 22.71 -40.52
C GLN A 38 3.65 24.14 -40.20
N PRO A 39 4.53 25.08 -39.76
CA PRO A 39 4.92 25.35 -38.38
C PRO A 39 4.41 26.71 -37.87
N SER A 40 4.34 26.93 -36.56
CA SER A 40 4.37 28.28 -36.01
C SER A 40 4.99 28.32 -34.62
N GLU A 41 6.08 29.06 -34.60
CA GLU A 41 6.85 29.57 -33.47
C GLU A 41 5.95 30.38 -32.53
N SER A 42 5.95 30.04 -31.24
CA SER A 42 5.48 30.95 -30.19
C SER A 42 6.14 30.58 -28.86
N THR A 43 7.08 31.45 -28.47
CA THR A 43 7.35 32.00 -27.12
C THR A 43 7.38 31.05 -25.92
N PRO A 44 8.47 31.05 -25.13
CA PRO A 44 8.60 30.23 -23.94
C PRO A 44 7.65 30.74 -22.85
N THR A 45 6.51 30.06 -22.68
CA THR A 45 5.67 30.27 -21.51
C THR A 45 6.31 29.52 -20.36
N GLY A 46 7.06 30.25 -19.54
CA GLY A 46 7.53 29.80 -18.25
C GLY A 46 6.35 29.21 -17.48
N THR A 47 6.39 27.90 -17.26
CA THR A 47 5.46 27.20 -16.39
C THR A 47 6.20 26.95 -15.10
N THR A 48 5.94 27.86 -14.17
CA THR A 48 5.94 27.72 -12.72
C THR A 48 6.42 26.37 -12.20
N SER A 49 7.68 26.34 -11.77
CA SER A 49 8.23 25.31 -10.88
C SER A 49 7.35 25.26 -9.63
N THR A 50 6.47 24.26 -9.58
CA THR A 50 6.05 23.73 -8.29
C THR A 50 7.28 23.00 -7.80
N HIS A 51 7.89 23.45 -6.70
CA HIS A 51 8.98 22.71 -6.05
C HIS A 51 8.45 21.31 -5.75
N GLU A 52 8.70 20.36 -6.65
CA GLU A 52 8.64 18.95 -6.34
C GLU A 52 9.58 18.77 -5.15
N GLN A 53 9.03 18.27 -4.07
CA GLN A 53 9.74 18.02 -2.83
C GLN A 53 10.60 16.78 -3.09
N GLU A 54 11.66 16.98 -3.87
CA GLU A 54 12.47 15.93 -4.46
C GLU A 54 13.24 15.22 -3.34
N ILE A 55 13.03 13.91 -3.22
CA ILE A 55 13.78 13.05 -2.32
C ILE A 55 14.83 12.30 -3.11
N ASP A 56 15.95 11.95 -2.47
CA ASP A 56 16.96 11.10 -3.11
C ASP A 56 16.46 9.65 -3.14
N ILE A 57 15.96 9.21 -4.30
CA ILE A 57 15.43 7.85 -4.49
C ILE A 57 16.47 6.76 -4.21
N THR A 58 17.77 7.07 -4.24
CA THR A 58 18.81 6.08 -3.99
C THR A 58 18.84 5.63 -2.53
N LYS A 59 18.32 6.47 -1.62
CA LYS A 59 18.19 6.22 -0.19
C LYS A 59 16.91 5.49 0.20
N LEU A 60 15.99 5.32 -0.74
CA LEU A 60 14.69 4.73 -0.50
C LEU A 60 14.77 3.21 -0.52
N HIS A 61 14.02 2.54 0.36
CA HIS A 61 13.75 1.10 0.24
C HIS A 61 12.35 0.79 0.75
N PHE A 62 11.69 -0.19 0.15
CA PHE A 62 10.37 -0.65 0.51
C PHE A 62 10.43 -2.11 0.93
N TYR A 63 9.87 -2.41 2.09
CA TYR A 63 9.62 -3.78 2.54
C TYR A 63 8.12 -4.00 2.62
N MET A 64 7.61 -5.02 1.93
CA MET A 64 6.17 -5.24 1.83
C MET A 64 5.78 -6.65 2.20
N PHE A 65 4.97 -6.78 3.25
CA PHE A 65 4.23 -8.02 3.52
C PHE A 65 2.97 -8.06 2.67
N GLY A 66 2.73 -9.20 2.03
CA GLY A 66 1.52 -9.42 1.24
C GLY A 66 1.17 -10.90 1.12
N ALA A 67 0.03 -11.17 0.49
CA ALA A 67 -0.49 -12.51 0.34
C ALA A 67 -0.78 -12.83 -1.12
N ALA A 68 -0.48 -14.06 -1.56
CA ALA A 68 -0.83 -14.52 -2.89
C ALA A 68 -2.35 -14.39 -3.17
N GLY A 69 -2.71 -13.91 -4.36
CA GLY A 69 -4.12 -13.68 -4.73
C GLY A 69 -4.75 -12.39 -4.18
N CYS A 70 -4.04 -11.59 -3.38
CA CYS A 70 -4.46 -10.26 -2.94
C CYS A 70 -4.28 -9.23 -4.08
N PRO A 71 -5.36 -8.64 -4.63
CA PRO A 71 -5.24 -7.70 -5.75
C PRO A 71 -4.47 -6.42 -5.39
N HIS A 72 -4.67 -5.93 -4.16
CA HIS A 72 -3.98 -4.73 -3.66
C HIS A 72 -2.48 -4.95 -3.53
N CYS A 73 -2.09 -6.13 -3.03
CA CYS A 73 -0.70 -6.56 -2.90
C CYS A 73 -0.06 -6.68 -4.29
N GLY A 74 -0.75 -7.33 -5.24
CA GLY A 74 -0.25 -7.45 -6.61
C GLY A 74 -0.03 -6.10 -7.29
N ARG A 75 -0.90 -5.11 -7.05
CA ARG A 75 -0.72 -3.76 -7.59
C ARG A 75 0.50 -3.06 -6.99
N MET A 76 0.67 -3.07 -5.67
CA MET A 76 1.83 -2.43 -5.03
C MET A 76 3.14 -3.14 -5.36
N LYS A 77 3.14 -4.48 -5.39
CA LYS A 77 4.27 -5.31 -5.80
C LYS A 77 4.76 -4.98 -7.22
N LYS A 78 3.85 -4.54 -8.10
CA LYS A 78 4.19 -4.09 -9.45
C LYS A 78 4.64 -2.63 -9.48
N LEU A 79 3.83 -1.72 -8.93
CA LEU A 79 4.02 -0.28 -9.11
C LEU A 79 5.26 0.25 -8.39
N LEU A 80 5.53 -0.21 -7.17
CA LEU A 80 6.67 0.30 -6.39
C LEU A 80 8.02 0.06 -7.09
N PRO A 81 8.37 -1.17 -7.51
CA PRO A 81 9.61 -1.39 -8.24
C PRO A 81 9.61 -0.81 -9.66
N GLU A 82 8.44 -0.65 -10.31
CA GLU A 82 8.33 0.00 -11.62
C GLU A 82 8.68 1.50 -11.55
N ILE A 83 8.25 2.17 -10.48
CA ILE A 83 8.46 3.62 -10.28
C ILE A 83 9.84 3.90 -9.67
N PHE A 84 10.25 3.16 -8.65
CA PHE A 84 11.41 3.49 -7.83
C PHE A 84 12.65 2.63 -8.07
N GLY A 85 12.52 1.53 -8.83
CA GLY A 85 13.60 0.60 -9.12
C GLY A 85 13.42 -0.74 -8.41
N LYS A 86 13.78 -1.83 -9.10
CA LYS A 86 13.63 -3.20 -8.60
C LYS A 86 14.47 -3.49 -7.35
N ASP A 87 15.64 -2.87 -7.24
CA ASP A 87 16.55 -2.99 -6.09
C ASP A 87 16.03 -2.28 -4.84
N LYS A 88 15.01 -1.42 -4.99
CA LYS A 88 14.42 -0.65 -3.88
C LYS A 88 13.25 -1.34 -3.22
N PHE A 89 12.91 -2.57 -3.62
CA PHE A 89 11.69 -3.23 -3.18
C PHE A 89 11.97 -4.68 -2.77
N THR A 90 11.45 -5.07 -1.61
CA THR A 90 11.51 -6.42 -1.09
C THR A 90 10.11 -6.87 -0.70
N TYR A 91 9.69 -8.02 -1.22
CA TYR A 91 8.39 -8.62 -0.95
C TYR A 91 8.51 -9.81 -0.01
N TYR A 92 7.58 -9.90 0.94
CA TYR A 92 7.44 -11.00 1.88
C TYR A 92 6.07 -11.65 1.69
N GLU A 93 6.07 -12.86 1.15
CA GLU A 93 4.86 -13.66 1.02
C GLU A 93 4.47 -14.21 2.40
N LEU A 94 3.19 -14.07 2.75
CA LEU A 94 2.63 -14.62 3.99
C LEU A 94 2.12 -16.06 3.78
N GLN A 95 1.50 -16.36 2.64
CA GLN A 95 0.91 -17.68 2.42
C GLN A 95 1.97 -18.77 2.29
N GLY A 96 1.90 -19.76 3.17
CA GLY A 96 2.86 -20.86 3.21
C GLY A 96 4.23 -20.47 3.75
N ASN A 97 4.40 -19.26 4.31
CA ASN A 97 5.62 -18.82 4.98
C ASN A 97 5.33 -18.50 6.45
N GLU A 98 5.65 -19.44 7.35
CA GLU A 98 5.39 -19.30 8.78
C GLU A 98 6.22 -18.18 9.43
N HIS A 99 7.47 -17.99 8.98
CA HIS A 99 8.36 -16.96 9.49
C HIS A 99 7.81 -15.55 9.21
N ASN A 100 7.44 -15.28 7.95
CA ASN A 100 6.83 -14.01 7.56
C ASN A 100 5.48 -13.80 8.24
N THR A 101 4.69 -14.87 8.45
CA THR A 101 3.43 -14.80 9.18
C THR A 101 3.64 -14.44 10.65
N GLN A 102 4.68 -14.95 11.30
CA GLN A 102 5.04 -14.58 12.69
C GLN A 102 5.45 -13.10 12.78
N LEU A 103 6.31 -12.65 11.87
CA LEU A 103 6.69 -11.24 11.77
C LEU A 103 5.48 -10.32 11.55
N PHE A 104 4.53 -10.75 10.71
CA PHE A 104 3.28 -10.01 10.50
C PHE A 104 2.40 -9.99 11.74
N SER A 105 2.34 -11.08 12.51
CA SER A 105 1.64 -11.10 13.81
C SER A 105 2.23 -10.08 14.78
N GLU A 106 3.55 -9.85 14.75
CA GLU A 106 4.15 -8.80 15.58
C GLU A 106 3.72 -7.39 15.15
N LEU A 107 3.44 -7.15 13.86
CA LEU A 107 2.84 -5.90 13.39
C LEU A 107 1.42 -5.73 13.91
N TYR A 108 0.62 -6.80 13.94
CA TYR A 108 -0.71 -6.80 14.57
C TYR A 108 -0.60 -6.44 16.05
N ASP A 109 0.28 -7.10 16.80
CA ASP A 109 0.42 -6.84 18.24
C ASP A 109 0.96 -5.43 18.55
N THR A 110 1.78 -4.87 17.67
CA THR A 110 2.44 -3.58 17.89
C THR A 110 1.59 -2.40 17.42
N LEU A 111 0.93 -2.52 16.27
CA LEU A 111 0.22 -1.41 15.61
C LEU A 111 -1.28 -1.68 15.37
N GLY A 112 -1.76 -2.89 15.63
CA GLY A 112 -3.14 -3.28 15.35
C GLY A 112 -3.44 -3.54 13.87
N ILE A 113 -2.39 -3.77 13.05
CA ILE A 113 -2.51 -3.99 11.61
C ILE A 113 -3.19 -5.34 11.33
N THR A 114 -4.22 -5.34 10.48
CA THR A 114 -5.04 -6.53 10.20
C THR A 114 -5.11 -6.92 8.73
N GLY A 115 -4.80 -5.97 7.83
CA GLY A 115 -4.90 -6.14 6.39
C GLY A 115 -3.54 -6.15 5.69
N VAL A 116 -3.55 -6.56 4.41
CA VAL A 116 -2.41 -6.51 3.51
C VAL A 116 -2.78 -5.77 2.21
N PRO A 117 -1.80 -5.13 1.51
CA PRO A 117 -0.37 -5.11 1.82
C PRO A 117 -0.03 -4.25 3.03
N VAL A 118 1.11 -4.53 3.67
CA VAL A 118 1.70 -3.66 4.68
C VAL A 118 3.10 -3.28 4.23
N ILE A 119 3.33 -1.98 4.09
CA ILE A 119 4.53 -1.43 3.45
C ILE A 119 5.31 -0.62 4.49
N GLY A 120 6.53 -1.05 4.78
CA GLY A 120 7.54 -0.24 5.46
C GLY A 120 8.31 0.58 4.43
N ILE A 121 8.28 1.90 4.56
CA ILE A 121 9.10 2.81 3.76
C ILE A 121 10.31 3.19 4.59
N PHE A 122 11.49 2.89 4.05
CA PHE A 122 12.78 3.24 4.63
C PHE A 122 13.44 4.34 3.81
N TYR A 123 14.07 5.27 4.49
CA TYR A 123 14.87 6.33 3.89
C TYR A 123 16.18 6.46 4.64
N ASP A 124 17.29 6.35 3.93
CA ASP A 124 18.66 6.36 4.49
C ASP A 124 18.87 5.27 5.55
N GLY A 125 18.26 4.09 5.34
CA GLY A 125 18.35 2.95 6.24
C GLY A 125 17.44 3.03 7.48
N HIS A 126 16.63 4.08 7.62
CA HIS A 126 15.72 4.27 8.75
C HIS A 126 14.26 4.14 8.32
N LEU A 127 13.44 3.51 9.15
CA LEU A 127 12.00 3.45 8.92
C LEU A 127 11.42 4.86 9.05
N VAL A 128 10.68 5.32 8.03
CA VAL A 128 10.02 6.64 8.01
C VAL A 128 8.51 6.54 7.91
N ALA A 129 7.98 5.44 7.37
CA ALA A 129 6.55 5.18 7.40
C ALA A 129 6.21 3.69 7.42
N VAL A 130 5.09 3.36 8.04
CA VAL A 130 4.38 2.07 7.93
C VAL A 130 3.00 2.35 7.35
N ILE A 131 2.64 1.66 6.27
CA ILE A 131 1.38 1.85 5.56
C ILE A 131 0.61 0.54 5.54
N GLU A 132 -0.62 0.54 6.04
CA GLU A 132 -1.59 -0.54 5.87
C GLU A 132 -2.47 -0.23 4.66
N GLY A 133 -2.31 -0.99 3.59
CA GLY A 133 -3.04 -0.83 2.33
C GLY A 133 -2.20 -0.24 1.19
N GLU A 134 -2.89 0.25 0.16
CA GLU A 134 -2.25 0.76 -1.05
C GLU A 134 -1.78 2.20 -0.89
N ILE A 135 -0.67 2.53 -1.54
CA ILE A 135 -0.24 3.92 -1.72
C ILE A 135 -0.91 4.42 -3.02
N PRO A 136 -1.91 5.32 -2.94
CA PRO A 136 -2.44 5.95 -4.15
C PRO A 136 -1.33 6.78 -4.78
N ASP A 137 -1.23 6.81 -6.11
CA ASP A 137 -0.22 7.59 -6.84
C ASP A 137 1.19 7.61 -6.17
N PRO A 138 1.90 6.47 -6.13
CA PRO A 138 3.13 6.34 -5.36
C PRO A 138 4.19 7.38 -5.72
N ALA A 139 4.32 7.72 -7.01
CA ALA A 139 5.29 8.70 -7.51
C ALA A 139 5.11 10.06 -6.84
N LYS A 140 3.87 10.48 -6.59
CA LYS A 140 3.54 11.72 -5.89
C LYS A 140 3.59 11.58 -4.37
N ASN A 141 3.02 10.51 -3.82
CA ASN A 141 2.77 10.43 -2.38
C ASN A 141 3.96 9.95 -1.57
N VAL A 142 4.86 9.13 -2.13
CA VAL A 142 6.06 8.68 -1.39
C VAL A 142 6.98 9.86 -1.02
N PRO A 143 7.34 10.78 -1.94
CA PRO A 143 8.13 11.96 -1.56
C PRO A 143 7.47 12.81 -0.48
N LEU A 144 6.13 12.97 -0.54
CA LEU A 144 5.38 13.71 0.48
C LEU A 144 5.45 13.01 1.85
N ILE A 145 5.27 11.69 1.88
CA ILE A 145 5.32 10.89 3.11
C ILE A 145 6.72 10.97 3.74
N VAL A 146 7.77 10.77 2.95
CA VAL A 146 9.16 10.84 3.43
C VAL A 146 9.47 12.24 3.99
N ASN A 147 9.19 13.29 3.24
CA ASN A 147 9.43 14.66 3.70
C ASN A 147 8.63 15.02 4.94
N THR A 148 7.40 14.52 5.06
CA THR A 148 6.57 14.73 6.25
C THR A 148 7.17 14.02 7.46
N ALA A 149 7.57 12.76 7.34
CA ALA A 149 8.21 12.01 8.43
C ALA A 149 9.50 12.69 8.92
N LEU A 150 10.34 13.16 7.99
CA LEU A 150 11.56 13.90 8.31
C LEU A 150 11.26 15.23 9.03
N LYS A 151 10.24 15.96 8.59
CA LYS A 151 9.81 17.22 9.21
C LYS A 151 9.25 17.00 10.62
N GLU A 152 8.40 15.99 10.79
CA GLU A 152 7.75 15.69 12.07
C GLU A 152 8.65 14.88 13.02
N ASN A 153 9.86 14.52 12.58
CA ASN A 153 10.88 13.81 13.36
C ASN A 153 10.34 12.53 14.02
N GLY A 154 9.79 11.63 13.20
CA GLY A 154 9.26 10.34 13.65
C GLY A 154 8.86 9.43 12.48
N VAL A 155 8.14 8.37 12.80
CA VAL A 155 7.62 7.40 11.82
C VAL A 155 6.12 7.63 11.66
N LEU A 156 5.67 7.77 10.41
CA LEU A 156 4.24 7.86 10.11
C LEU A 156 3.63 6.46 10.05
N PHE A 157 2.60 6.19 10.85
CA PHE A 157 1.75 5.03 10.65
C PHE A 157 0.47 5.46 9.94
N ILE A 158 0.23 4.95 8.74
CA ILE A 158 -0.88 5.34 7.86
C ILE A 158 -1.77 4.12 7.62
N ALA A 159 -2.97 4.16 8.18
CA ALA A 159 -4.03 3.17 7.96
C ALA A 159 -5.33 3.90 7.59
N ASP A 160 -6.43 3.67 8.32
CA ASP A 160 -7.65 4.49 8.23
C ASP A 160 -7.42 5.96 8.64
N ARG A 161 -6.41 6.17 9.48
CA ARG A 161 -5.94 7.46 9.99
C ARG A 161 -4.41 7.47 9.95
N THR A 162 -3.86 8.68 10.03
CA THR A 162 -2.41 8.87 10.18
C THR A 162 -2.07 9.15 11.64
N TYR A 163 -1.11 8.40 12.14
CA TYR A 163 -0.52 8.55 13.47
C TYR A 163 0.97 8.85 13.33
N LEU A 164 1.50 9.66 14.24
CA LEU A 164 2.94 9.87 14.37
C LEU A 164 3.45 9.02 15.53
N ILE A 165 4.41 8.14 15.25
CA ILE A 165 5.25 7.49 16.26
C ILE A 165 6.47 8.41 16.44
N PRO A 166 6.55 9.19 17.54
CA PRO A 166 7.63 10.16 17.71
C PRO A 166 8.99 9.46 17.83
N SER A 167 10.06 10.11 17.34
CA SER A 167 11.43 9.55 17.34
C SER A 167 11.96 9.13 18.71
N ASN A 168 11.40 9.65 19.81
CA ASN A 168 11.79 9.22 21.16
C ASN A 168 11.24 7.84 21.55
N GLN A 169 10.27 7.28 20.82
CA GLN A 169 9.77 5.91 20.99
C GLN A 169 10.70 4.89 20.33
N THR A 170 11.98 4.95 20.71
CA THR A 170 13.06 4.21 20.05
C THR A 170 12.89 2.69 20.10
N GLU A 171 12.27 2.14 21.15
CA GLU A 171 12.03 0.70 21.28
C GLU A 171 11.02 0.20 20.25
N ILE A 172 9.90 0.92 20.09
CA ILE A 172 8.87 0.58 19.10
C ILE A 172 9.44 0.72 17.69
N ILE A 173 10.15 1.82 17.40
CA ILE A 173 10.74 2.05 16.08
C ILE A 173 11.74 0.94 15.73
N LYS A 174 12.65 0.58 16.65
CA LYS A 174 13.61 -0.52 16.44
C LYS A 174 12.91 -1.87 16.25
N LYS A 175 11.83 -2.12 16.98
CA LYS A 175 11.03 -3.34 16.80
C LYS A 175 10.44 -3.39 15.38
N LEU A 176 9.83 -2.30 14.92
CA LEU A 176 9.28 -2.21 13.57
C LEU A 176 10.36 -2.36 12.49
N GLU A 177 11.51 -1.69 12.64
CA GLU A 177 12.66 -1.84 11.75
C GLU A 177 13.11 -3.31 11.67
N THR A 178 13.23 -3.96 12.82
CA THR A 178 13.59 -5.37 12.93
C THR A 178 12.58 -6.25 12.19
N ILE A 179 11.29 -6.01 12.36
CA ILE A 179 10.24 -6.79 11.68
C ILE A 179 10.38 -6.67 10.16
N PHE A 180 10.51 -5.45 9.63
CA PHE A 180 10.60 -5.22 8.19
C PHE A 180 11.93 -5.68 7.58
N MET A 181 13.03 -5.68 8.32
CA MET A 181 14.34 -6.07 7.78
C MET A 181 14.64 -7.57 7.87
N ASN A 182 13.84 -8.34 8.63
CA ASN A 182 14.08 -9.76 8.88
C ASN A 182 13.11 -10.72 8.18
N GLY A 183 12.26 -10.23 7.28
CA GLY A 183 11.41 -11.10 6.45
C GLY A 183 12.24 -11.97 5.50
N GLU A 184 11.73 -13.16 5.16
CA GLU A 184 12.26 -14.04 4.13
C GLU A 184 11.80 -13.54 2.75
N PRO A 185 12.70 -12.97 1.91
CA PRO A 185 12.34 -12.42 0.63
C PRO A 185 11.73 -13.50 -0.28
N SER A 186 10.63 -13.15 -0.93
CA SER A 186 9.95 -14.04 -1.87
C SER A 186 10.05 -13.45 -3.27
N GLU A 187 10.66 -14.19 -4.19
CA GLU A 187 10.58 -13.85 -5.61
C GLU A 187 9.18 -14.16 -6.12
N GLY A 188 8.59 -13.23 -6.88
CA GLY A 188 7.39 -13.51 -7.66
C GLY A 188 6.94 -12.31 -8.46
#